data_AF-A0A0D3LBD7-F1
#
_entry.id   AF-A0A0D3LBD7-F1
#
_cell.length_a   1.000
_cell.length_b   1.000
_cell.length_c   1.000
_cell.angle_alpha   90.00
_cell.angle_beta   90.00
_cell.angle_gamma   90.00
#
_symmetry.space_group_name_H-M   'P 1'
#
loop_
_entity.id
_entity.type
_entity.pdbx_description
1 polymer ?
#
loop_
_entity_poly.entity_id
_entity_poly.type
_entity_poly.pdbx_seq_one_letter_code
_entity_poly.pdbx_strand_id
1 'polypeptide(L)'
;MAACYNEPEFPVQPEIEFESVRFVDNTDPRFPEDTLKVTISFRDGDGDLGIIPPGQHFYDSVFNGRYIRYGQFDTLPPHNCSNYRTGYFDPNQRFVASVLRQEITDTIYIRPNPLYYNFFLEVYRVVNGQERYFDFVESSYPRCGLTPNGRFRLNNNNDNKPLSGTITYNFTSQFLLPFFSDDSLKIKVRIADRSRNISNQVESEVFTLRGIQTNR
;
A
#
# COMPACT_ATOMS: atom_id res chain seq x y z
N MET A 1 -29.12 16.16 -36.65
CA MET A 1 -29.16 16.24 -35.17
C MET A 1 -28.00 15.41 -34.65
N ALA A 2 -26.83 16.03 -34.44
CA ALA A 2 -25.73 15.36 -33.77
C ALA A 2 -26.09 15.34 -32.29
N ALA A 3 -26.41 14.17 -31.76
CA ALA A 3 -26.54 13.97 -30.33
C ALA A 3 -25.13 14.14 -29.74
N CYS A 4 -24.84 15.31 -29.17
CA CYS A 4 -23.69 15.46 -28.30
C CYS A 4 -23.92 14.50 -27.12
N TYR A 5 -23.11 13.45 -27.03
CA TYR A 5 -23.01 12.68 -25.80
C TYR A 5 -22.51 13.64 -24.73
N ASN A 6 -23.34 13.93 -23.72
CA ASN A 6 -22.87 14.63 -22.54
C ASN A 6 -21.83 13.73 -21.87
N GLU A 7 -20.68 14.32 -21.54
CA GLU A 7 -19.65 13.63 -20.77
C GLU A 7 -20.27 13.23 -19.42
N PRO A 8 -20.08 11.98 -18.97
CA PRO A 8 -20.68 11.54 -17.72
C PRO A 8 -20.16 12.41 -16.56
N GLU A 9 -21.08 12.95 -15.77
CA GLU A 9 -20.75 13.68 -14.55
C GLU A 9 -20.36 12.67 -13.47
N PHE A 10 -19.06 12.51 -13.24
CA PHE A 10 -18.52 11.76 -12.10
C PHE A 10 -18.20 12.71 -10.93
N PRO A 11 -18.27 12.23 -9.68
CA PRO A 11 -17.84 13.01 -8.53
C PRO A 11 -16.33 13.26 -8.56
N VAL A 12 -15.90 14.41 -8.01
CA VAL A 12 -14.47 14.73 -7.81
C VAL A 12 -13.81 13.74 -6.84
N GLN A 13 -14.56 13.25 -5.85
CA GLN A 13 -14.07 12.16 -5.01
C GLN A 13 -14.10 10.87 -5.83
N PRO A 14 -13.01 10.08 -5.87
CA PRO A 14 -12.99 8.87 -6.66
C PRO A 14 -13.96 7.83 -6.08
N GLU A 15 -14.73 7.19 -6.97
CA GLU A 15 -15.59 6.06 -6.63
C GLU A 15 -15.02 4.78 -7.22
N ILE A 16 -15.07 3.70 -6.45
CA ILE A 16 -14.55 2.39 -6.86
C ILE A 16 -15.56 1.28 -6.63
N GLU A 17 -15.47 0.22 -7.44
CA GLU A 17 -16.19 -1.04 -7.28
C GLU A 17 -15.20 -2.21 -7.31
N PHE A 18 -15.44 -3.24 -6.51
CA PHE A 18 -14.60 -4.42 -6.48
C PHE A 18 -14.88 -5.33 -7.69
N GLU A 19 -13.84 -5.71 -8.43
CA GLU A 19 -14.00 -6.57 -9.61
C GLU A 19 -13.54 -8.00 -9.32
N SER A 20 -12.28 -8.17 -8.90
CA SER A 20 -11.77 -9.51 -8.61
C SER A 20 -10.51 -9.50 -7.75
N VAL A 21 -10.26 -10.65 -7.12
CA VAL A 21 -8.98 -11.01 -6.51
C VAL A 21 -8.53 -12.34 -7.08
N ARG A 22 -7.26 -12.44 -7.49
CA ARG A 22 -6.66 -13.66 -8.04
C ARG A 22 -5.29 -13.90 -7.43
N PHE A 23 -4.97 -15.16 -7.24
CA PHE A 23 -3.67 -15.57 -6.72
C PHE A 23 -2.84 -16.24 -7.83
N VAL A 24 -1.60 -15.78 -8.00
CA VAL A 24 -0.62 -16.39 -8.90
C VAL A 24 0.52 -16.90 -8.03
N ASP A 25 0.57 -18.22 -7.91
CA ASP A 25 1.66 -18.96 -7.28
C ASP A 25 2.87 -18.99 -8.22
N ASN A 26 4.02 -18.50 -7.75
CA ASN A 26 5.23 -18.48 -8.56
C ASN A 26 6.16 -19.63 -8.16
N THR A 27 6.10 -20.69 -8.95
CA THR A 27 6.89 -21.90 -8.73
C THR A 27 8.32 -21.81 -9.25
N ASP A 28 8.73 -20.71 -9.91
CA ASP A 28 10.12 -20.52 -10.35
C ASP A 28 11.00 -20.20 -9.13
N PRO A 29 11.95 -21.09 -8.75
CA PRO A 29 12.79 -20.87 -7.59
C PRO A 29 13.70 -19.64 -7.71
N ARG A 30 13.87 -19.08 -8.92
CA ARG A 30 14.66 -17.87 -9.17
C ARG A 30 13.88 -16.59 -8.85
N PHE A 31 12.55 -16.67 -8.84
CA PHE A 31 11.64 -15.55 -8.55
C PHE A 31 10.51 -16.06 -7.65
N PRO A 32 10.78 -16.40 -6.38
CA PRO A 32 9.83 -17.09 -5.52
C PRO A 32 8.68 -16.21 -5.01
N GLU A 33 8.45 -15.06 -5.65
CA GLU A 33 7.44 -14.11 -5.20
C GLU A 33 6.09 -14.43 -5.82
N ASP A 34 5.16 -14.86 -4.97
CA ASP A 34 3.75 -15.00 -5.33
C ASP A 34 3.12 -13.63 -5.56
N THR A 35 2.00 -13.59 -6.27
CA THR A 35 1.27 -12.35 -6.55
C THR A 35 -0.21 -12.47 -6.21
N LEU A 36 -0.69 -11.58 -5.34
CA LEU A 36 -2.11 -11.29 -5.16
C LEU A 36 -2.49 -10.14 -6.11
N LYS A 37 -3.28 -10.47 -7.14
CA LYS A 37 -3.77 -9.50 -8.12
C LYS A 37 -5.15 -9.02 -7.71
N VAL A 38 -5.29 -7.73 -7.47
CA VAL A 38 -6.55 -7.10 -7.06
C VAL A 38 -6.99 -6.16 -8.17
N THR A 39 -8.19 -6.38 -8.70
CA THR A 39 -8.78 -5.54 -9.74
C THR A 39 -9.98 -4.79 -9.16
N ILE A 40 -10.01 -3.50 -9.41
CA ILE A 40 -11.14 -2.61 -9.11
C ILE A 40 -11.49 -1.82 -10.37
N SER A 41 -12.75 -1.44 -10.53
CA SER A 41 -13.15 -0.37 -11.45
C SER A 41 -13.20 0.96 -10.69
N PHE A 42 -13.03 2.06 -11.42
CA PHE A 42 -13.04 3.40 -10.83
C PHE A 42 -13.80 4.39 -11.72
N ARG A 43 -14.28 5.46 -11.08
CA ARG A 43 -14.81 6.69 -11.68
C ARG A 43 -14.25 7.88 -10.93
N ASP A 44 -13.85 8.92 -11.67
CA ASP A 44 -13.19 10.10 -11.13
C ASP A 44 -13.53 11.32 -11.98
N GLY A 45 -14.02 12.39 -11.37
CA GLY A 45 -14.65 13.54 -12.05
C GLY A 45 -13.69 14.56 -12.62
N ASP A 46 -12.51 14.73 -12.03
CA ASP A 46 -11.50 15.67 -12.48
C ASP A 46 -10.25 14.99 -13.08
N GLY A 47 -10.20 13.66 -13.04
CA GLY A 47 -9.19 12.84 -13.70
C GLY A 47 -7.82 12.97 -13.04
N ASP A 48 -7.77 13.31 -11.75
CA ASP A 48 -6.55 13.51 -10.99
C ASP A 48 -6.10 12.26 -10.20
N LEU A 49 -6.72 11.11 -10.45
CA LEU A 49 -6.31 9.81 -9.94
C LEU A 49 -4.85 9.44 -10.22
N GLY A 50 -4.14 9.07 -9.15
CA GLY A 50 -2.76 8.60 -9.23
C GLY A 50 -1.72 9.73 -9.19
N ILE A 51 -0.48 9.44 -8.77
CA ILE A 51 0.53 10.50 -8.54
C ILE A 51 1.63 10.48 -9.61
N ILE A 52 1.95 11.66 -10.14
CA ILE A 52 3.20 11.96 -10.86
C ILE A 52 4.11 12.77 -9.90
N PRO A 53 5.23 12.24 -9.37
CA PRO A 53 6.04 12.94 -8.36
C PRO A 53 7.19 13.74 -9.00
N PRO A 54 7.74 14.75 -8.28
CA PRO A 54 8.62 14.48 -7.13
C PRO A 54 8.22 15.21 -5.83
N GLY A 55 8.51 14.59 -4.67
CA GLY A 55 8.60 15.34 -3.39
C GLY A 55 7.99 14.71 -2.14
N GLN A 56 7.20 13.62 -2.23
CA GLN A 56 6.69 12.97 -1.02
C GLN A 56 7.68 11.94 -0.48
N HIS A 57 8.29 12.27 0.66
CA HIS A 57 9.01 11.30 1.47
C HIS A 57 8.04 10.24 2.01
N PHE A 58 8.53 9.01 2.18
CA PHE A 58 7.78 7.91 2.79
C PHE A 58 7.41 8.21 4.25
N TYR A 59 8.25 8.99 4.92
CA TYR A 59 8.06 9.44 6.29
C TYR A 59 8.83 10.73 6.52
N ASP A 60 8.41 11.49 7.53
CA ASP A 60 9.21 12.54 8.12
C ASP A 60 10.12 11.93 9.20
N SER A 61 11.41 12.27 9.16
CA SER A 61 12.43 11.83 10.13
C SER A 61 13.07 12.96 10.91
N VAL A 62 12.79 14.21 10.52
CA VAL A 62 13.38 15.42 11.10
C VAL A 62 12.26 16.26 11.70
N PHE A 63 12.36 16.51 13.00
CA PHE A 63 11.41 17.28 13.79
C PHE A 63 12.11 18.52 14.31
N ASN A 64 11.64 19.71 13.92
CA ASN A 64 12.26 20.99 14.27
C ASN A 64 13.77 21.03 13.97
N GLY A 65 14.18 20.50 12.81
CA GLY A 65 15.57 20.48 12.36
C GLY A 65 16.47 19.43 13.02
N ARG A 66 15.91 18.48 13.80
CA ARG A 66 16.69 17.43 14.47
C ARG A 66 16.06 16.05 14.29
N TYR A 67 16.90 15.02 14.35
CA TYR A 67 16.45 13.64 14.49
C TYR A 67 16.12 13.35 15.96
N ILE A 68 15.08 12.56 16.19
CA ILE A 68 14.73 12.05 17.52
C ILE A 68 15.19 10.59 17.58
N ARG A 69 16.07 10.25 18.51
CA ARG A 69 16.58 8.88 18.68
C ARG A 69 15.63 8.05 19.54
N TYR A 70 15.60 6.75 19.30
CA TYR A 70 14.87 5.82 20.17
C TYR A 70 15.35 5.94 21.61
N GLY A 71 14.41 5.99 22.57
CA GLY A 71 14.70 6.15 23.99
C GLY A 71 15.10 7.57 24.43
N GLN A 72 15.09 8.56 23.52
CA GLN A 72 15.43 9.94 23.89
C GLN A 72 14.37 10.61 24.78
N PHE A 73 13.09 10.24 24.62
CA PHE A 73 11.99 10.73 25.44
C PHE A 73 11.11 9.56 25.88
N ASP A 74 10.67 9.58 27.14
CA ASP A 74 9.79 8.54 27.71
C ASP A 74 8.39 8.50 27.07
N THR A 75 8.00 9.58 26.38
CA THR A 75 6.72 9.69 25.68
C THR A 75 6.71 9.03 24.31
N LEU A 76 7.85 8.51 23.84
CA LEU A 76 7.92 7.86 22.53
C LEU A 76 7.26 6.48 22.58
N PRO A 77 6.65 6.01 21.47
CA PRO A 77 6.08 4.67 21.40
C PRO A 77 7.14 3.58 21.67
N PRO A 78 6.74 2.39 22.14
CA PRO A 78 7.64 1.22 22.14
C PRO A 78 8.22 0.96 20.75
N HIS A 79 9.42 0.38 20.69
CA HIS A 79 10.06 0.06 19.41
C HIS A 79 9.18 -0.84 18.55
N ASN A 80 8.93 -0.42 17.31
CA ASN A 80 8.12 -1.12 16.32
C ASN A 80 8.53 -0.69 14.91
N CYS A 81 8.03 -1.38 13.90
CA CYS A 81 8.36 -1.13 12.50
C CYS A 81 7.61 0.07 11.89
N SER A 82 6.57 0.56 12.53
CA SER A 82 5.76 1.67 12.04
C SER A 82 6.28 3.05 12.45
N ASN A 83 6.90 3.15 13.61
CA ASN A 83 7.34 4.40 14.24
C ASN A 83 8.86 4.60 14.19
N TYR A 84 9.63 3.59 13.81
CA TYR A 84 11.09 3.67 13.85
C TYR A 84 11.76 3.22 12.55
N ARG A 85 12.96 3.76 12.31
CA ARG A 85 13.86 3.34 11.23
C ARG A 85 15.26 3.13 11.79
N THR A 86 15.87 2.02 11.40
CA THR A 86 17.26 1.66 11.75
C THR A 86 18.21 2.08 10.64
N GLY A 87 19.42 2.50 11.02
CA GLY A 87 20.41 2.96 10.06
C GLY A 87 21.66 3.49 10.75
N TYR A 88 22.32 4.43 10.07
CA TYR A 88 23.51 5.11 10.56
C TYR A 88 23.49 6.59 10.16
N PHE A 89 24.36 7.37 10.78
CA PHE A 89 24.59 8.76 10.40
C PHE A 89 25.82 8.85 9.49
N ASP A 90 25.68 9.51 8.35
CA ASP A 90 26.82 9.81 7.48
C ASP A 90 27.75 10.87 8.13
N PRO A 91 28.95 11.11 7.58
CA PRO A 91 29.86 12.13 8.11
C PRO A 91 29.27 13.55 8.17
N ASN A 92 28.19 13.84 7.43
CA ASN A 92 27.48 15.12 7.44
C ASN A 92 26.29 15.13 8.42
N GLN A 93 26.19 14.16 9.33
CA GLN A 93 25.11 14.01 10.30
C GLN A 93 23.73 13.82 9.66
N ARG A 94 23.65 13.26 8.45
CA ARG A 94 22.40 12.85 7.82
C ARG A 94 22.12 11.40 8.11
N PHE A 95 20.88 11.09 8.48
CA PHE A 95 20.47 9.71 8.71
C PHE A 95 20.29 8.98 7.38
N VAL A 96 20.94 7.82 7.27
CA VAL A 96 20.81 6.91 6.13
C VAL A 96 20.16 5.62 6.63
N ALA A 97 18.94 5.36 6.16
CA ALA A 97 18.22 4.14 6.50
C ALA A 97 18.95 2.92 5.90
N SER A 98 19.26 1.92 6.73
CA SER A 98 19.85 0.67 6.24
C SER A 98 18.76 -0.32 5.89
N VAL A 99 18.78 -0.78 4.63
CA VAL A 99 17.80 -1.76 4.13
C VAL A 99 18.37 -3.18 4.09
N LEU A 100 19.68 -3.36 3.83
CA LEU A 100 20.32 -4.68 3.69
C LEU A 100 21.83 -4.74 4.02
N ARG A 101 22.43 -3.83 4.82
CA ARG A 101 23.88 -3.91 5.16
C ARG A 101 24.18 -3.55 6.63
N GLN A 102 25.04 -4.34 7.23
CA GLN A 102 25.21 -4.63 8.67
C GLN A 102 25.68 -3.52 9.61
N GLU A 103 25.78 -2.26 9.16
CA GLU A 103 26.14 -1.14 10.05
C GLU A 103 24.90 -0.39 10.52
N ILE A 104 24.10 -1.08 11.35
CA ILE A 104 23.05 -0.43 12.14
C ILE A 104 23.70 0.10 13.40
N THR A 105 23.87 1.41 13.49
CA THR A 105 24.43 2.07 14.68
C THR A 105 23.36 2.88 15.42
N ASP A 106 22.23 3.14 14.77
CA ASP A 106 21.20 4.02 15.31
C ASP A 106 19.79 3.62 14.94
N THR A 107 18.83 4.14 15.71
CA THR A 107 17.40 4.01 15.49
C THR A 107 16.72 5.34 15.75
N ILE A 108 16.03 5.86 14.74
CA ILE A 108 15.34 7.15 14.84
C ILE A 108 13.83 6.97 14.79
N TYR A 109 13.12 7.86 15.48
CA TYR A 109 11.68 8.01 15.38
C TYR A 109 11.31 8.63 14.03
N ILE A 110 10.21 8.14 13.45
CA ILE A 110 9.67 8.62 12.18
C ILE A 110 8.16 8.86 12.27
N ARG A 111 7.65 9.70 11.38
CA ARG A 111 6.22 9.89 11.15
C ARG A 111 5.88 9.45 9.72
N PRO A 112 5.24 8.28 9.53
CA PRO A 112 4.82 7.84 8.20
C PRO A 112 3.96 8.89 7.51
N ASN A 113 4.18 9.09 6.23
CA ASN A 113 3.34 9.93 5.40
C ASN A 113 2.11 9.12 4.96
N PRO A 114 0.89 9.41 5.46
CA PRO A 114 -0.31 8.61 5.16
C PRO A 114 -0.68 8.66 3.68
N LEU A 115 -0.21 9.67 2.94
CA LEU A 115 -0.47 9.86 1.52
C LEU A 115 0.74 9.49 0.67
N TYR A 116 1.71 8.77 1.23
CA TYR A 116 2.79 8.21 0.42
C TYR A 116 2.27 7.14 -0.54
N TYR A 117 1.24 6.39 -0.18
CA TYR A 117 0.59 5.46 -1.09
C TYR A 117 -0.71 6.06 -1.61
N ASN A 118 -1.17 5.55 -2.74
CA ASN A 118 -2.47 5.92 -3.32
C ASN A 118 -3.33 4.70 -3.64
N PHE A 119 -2.79 3.49 -3.47
CA PHE A 119 -3.55 2.25 -3.38
C PHE A 119 -3.39 1.70 -1.96
N PHE A 120 -4.48 1.61 -1.21
CA PHE A 120 -4.49 1.05 0.13
C PHE A 120 -5.12 -0.33 0.07
N LEU A 121 -4.36 -1.35 0.46
CA LEU A 121 -4.81 -2.74 0.50
C LEU A 121 -4.69 -3.23 1.93
N GLU A 122 -5.81 -3.58 2.52
CA GLU A 122 -5.86 -4.19 3.85
C GLU A 122 -6.24 -5.67 3.69
N VAL A 123 -5.54 -6.55 4.42
CA VAL A 123 -5.80 -8.00 4.40
C VAL A 123 -6.23 -8.44 5.79
N TYR A 124 -7.30 -9.23 5.84
CA TYR A 124 -7.89 -9.73 7.07
C TYR A 124 -7.93 -11.26 7.04
N ARG A 125 -7.63 -11.90 8.17
CA ARG A 125 -8.01 -13.29 8.43
C ARG A 125 -9.43 -13.34 8.94
N VAL A 126 -10.22 -14.28 8.45
CA VAL A 126 -11.60 -14.52 8.89
C VAL A 126 -11.62 -15.78 9.75
N VAL A 127 -11.83 -15.60 11.06
CA VAL A 127 -11.85 -16.72 12.03
C VAL A 127 -13.20 -16.70 12.73
N ASN A 128 -13.98 -17.77 12.61
CA ASN A 128 -15.34 -17.87 13.17
C ASN A 128 -16.25 -16.69 12.75
N GLY A 129 -16.13 -16.26 11.49
CA GLY A 129 -16.88 -15.12 10.95
C GLY A 129 -16.39 -13.74 11.39
N GLN A 130 -15.33 -13.65 12.20
CA GLN A 130 -14.74 -12.37 12.62
C GLN A 130 -13.50 -12.03 11.80
N GLU A 131 -13.46 -10.81 11.29
CA GLU A 131 -12.33 -10.24 10.55
C GLU A 131 -11.24 -9.77 11.52
N ARG A 132 -9.99 -10.20 11.29
CA ARG A 132 -8.80 -9.79 12.03
C ARG A 132 -7.76 -9.25 11.07
N TYR A 133 -7.44 -7.97 11.19
CA TYR A 133 -6.42 -7.31 10.36
C TYR A 133 -5.07 -8.02 10.50
N PHE A 134 -4.39 -8.23 9.38
CA PHE A 134 -3.04 -8.74 9.34
C PHE A 134 -2.06 -7.61 9.01
N ASP A 135 -1.26 -7.24 10.01
CA ASP A 135 -0.22 -6.23 9.87
C ASP A 135 1.05 -6.85 9.28
N PHE A 136 1.24 -6.72 7.96
CA PHE A 136 2.44 -7.21 7.29
C PHE A 136 3.73 -6.54 7.76
N VAL A 137 3.66 -5.28 8.20
CA VAL A 137 4.84 -4.51 8.57
C VAL A 137 5.38 -5.03 9.89
N GLU A 138 4.50 -5.28 10.86
CA GLU A 138 4.88 -5.81 12.16
C GLU A 138 5.01 -7.34 12.18
N SER A 139 4.39 -8.09 11.25
CA SER A 139 4.44 -9.56 11.23
C SER A 139 5.85 -10.14 11.07
N SER A 140 6.78 -9.35 10.54
CA SER A 140 8.18 -9.74 10.34
C SER A 140 9.13 -9.04 11.32
N TYR A 141 8.61 -8.48 12.43
CA TYR A 141 9.43 -7.85 13.46
C TYR A 141 10.50 -8.84 13.99
N PRO A 142 11.76 -8.41 14.17
CA PRO A 142 12.28 -7.03 14.07
C PRO A 142 12.78 -6.61 12.67
N ARG A 143 12.64 -7.45 11.64
CA ARG A 143 13.14 -7.15 10.28
C ARG A 143 12.24 -6.19 9.50
N CYS A 144 11.00 -6.01 9.96
CA CYS A 144 9.96 -5.20 9.33
C CYS A 144 9.54 -5.70 7.94
N GLY A 145 8.27 -6.04 7.78
CA GLY A 145 7.76 -6.52 6.52
C GLY A 145 7.44 -5.38 5.55
N LEU A 146 7.12 -5.77 4.32
CA LEU A 146 6.63 -4.85 3.31
C LEU A 146 5.14 -4.63 3.49
N THR A 147 4.70 -3.38 3.40
CA THR A 147 3.29 -3.05 3.39
C THR A 147 2.64 -3.50 2.06
N PRO A 148 1.38 -3.98 2.09
CA PRO A 148 0.60 -4.26 0.89
C PRO A 148 0.11 -2.99 0.16
N ASN A 149 0.33 -1.81 0.74
CA ASN A 149 -0.03 -0.55 0.10
C ASN A 149 0.91 -0.23 -1.07
N GLY A 150 0.36 0.45 -2.08
CA GLY A 150 1.04 0.67 -3.35
C GLY A 150 0.87 2.05 -3.94
N ARG A 151 1.66 2.29 -4.98
CA ARG A 151 1.47 3.41 -5.89
C ARG A 151 0.99 2.89 -7.24
N PHE A 152 -0.08 3.46 -7.77
CA PHE A 152 -0.42 3.38 -9.19
C PHE A 152 -0.28 4.75 -9.85
N ARG A 153 -0.09 4.71 -11.17
CA ARG A 153 -0.13 5.86 -12.06
C ARG A 153 -1.08 5.56 -13.19
N LEU A 154 -1.88 6.55 -13.57
CA LEU A 154 -2.61 6.52 -14.84
C LEU A 154 -1.74 7.23 -15.88
N ASN A 155 -1.56 6.62 -17.05
CA ASN A 155 -0.92 7.30 -18.18
C ASN A 155 -1.99 8.10 -18.92
N ASN A 156 -2.46 9.19 -18.33
CA ASN A 156 -3.37 10.14 -18.97
C ASN A 156 -2.63 11.45 -19.24
N ASN A 157 -2.70 11.94 -20.48
CA ASN A 157 -2.18 13.27 -20.83
C ASN A 157 -3.21 14.38 -20.57
N ASN A 158 -4.37 14.03 -20.00
CA ASN A 158 -5.51 14.91 -19.82
C ASN A 158 -5.90 14.93 -18.33
N ASP A 159 -5.12 15.67 -17.55
CA ASP A 159 -5.62 16.20 -16.28
C ASP A 159 -6.85 17.09 -16.57
N ASN A 160 -7.89 17.07 -15.72
CA ASN A 160 -9.14 17.83 -15.83
C ASN A 160 -10.22 17.24 -16.77
N LYS A 161 -10.34 15.91 -16.85
CA LYS A 161 -11.50 15.27 -17.50
C LYS A 161 -12.00 14.08 -16.69
N PRO A 162 -13.31 13.80 -16.68
CA PRO A 162 -13.85 12.59 -16.09
C PRO A 162 -13.15 11.34 -16.64
N LEU A 163 -12.67 10.47 -15.75
CA LEU A 163 -12.06 9.19 -16.07
C LEU A 163 -12.87 8.05 -15.49
N SER A 164 -12.93 6.96 -16.22
CA SER A 164 -13.39 5.67 -15.70
C SER A 164 -12.58 4.56 -16.32
N GLY A 165 -12.38 3.48 -15.58
CA GLY A 165 -11.61 2.35 -16.08
C GLY A 165 -11.42 1.29 -15.01
N THR A 166 -10.38 0.49 -15.18
CA THR A 166 -9.99 -0.53 -14.21
C THR A 166 -8.53 -0.34 -13.79
N ILE A 167 -8.26 -0.61 -12.52
CA ILE A 167 -6.91 -0.70 -11.96
C ILE A 167 -6.70 -2.14 -11.55
N THR A 168 -5.63 -2.77 -12.06
CA THR A 168 -5.14 -4.05 -11.52
C THR A 168 -3.86 -3.79 -10.75
N TYR A 169 -3.94 -3.97 -9.44
CA TYR A 169 -2.83 -3.83 -8.50
C TYR A 169 -2.24 -5.22 -8.19
N ASN A 170 -0.91 -5.33 -8.30
CA ASN A 170 -0.19 -6.56 -8.00
C ASN A 170 0.55 -6.38 -6.67
N PHE A 171 0.08 -7.06 -5.63
CA PHE A 171 0.84 -7.22 -4.40
C PHE A 171 1.70 -8.48 -4.51
N THR A 172 3.01 -8.28 -4.60
CA THR A 172 3.98 -9.35 -4.80
C THR A 172 4.72 -9.63 -3.48
N SER A 173 4.71 -10.88 -3.03
CA SER A 173 5.34 -11.28 -1.77
C SER A 173 5.58 -12.79 -1.71
N GLN A 174 6.80 -13.18 -1.37
CA GLN A 174 7.17 -14.58 -1.07
C GLN A 174 6.54 -15.14 0.23
N PHE A 175 5.80 -14.30 0.96
CA PHE A 175 5.22 -14.68 2.26
C PHE A 175 3.70 -14.88 2.22
N LEU A 176 3.05 -14.77 1.06
CA LEU A 176 1.62 -14.98 0.94
C LEU A 176 1.21 -16.41 1.36
N LEU A 177 1.80 -17.44 0.75
CA LEU A 177 1.53 -18.82 1.14
C LEU A 177 2.02 -19.18 2.55
N PRO A 178 3.24 -18.80 2.98
CA PRO A 178 3.70 -19.03 4.35
C PRO A 178 2.80 -18.42 5.43
N PHE A 179 2.22 -17.23 5.19
CA PHE A 179 1.36 -16.58 6.17
C PHE A 179 -0.10 -17.04 6.11
N PHE A 180 -0.61 -17.39 4.93
CA PHE A 180 -2.06 -17.55 4.75
C PHE A 180 -2.51 -18.87 4.13
N SER A 181 -1.60 -19.86 4.03
CA SER A 181 -1.80 -21.16 3.38
C SER A 181 -3.26 -21.57 3.12
N ASP A 182 -3.99 -21.97 4.16
CA ASP A 182 -5.41 -22.37 4.11
C ASP A 182 -6.32 -21.39 4.89
N ASP A 183 -5.82 -20.19 5.20
CA ASP A 183 -6.60 -19.17 5.90
C ASP A 183 -7.76 -18.69 5.02
N SER A 184 -8.92 -18.48 5.65
CA SER A 184 -9.99 -17.69 5.07
C SER A 184 -9.60 -16.22 5.17
N LEU A 185 -9.56 -15.53 4.03
CA LEU A 185 -9.12 -14.16 3.89
C LEU A 185 -10.23 -13.27 3.35
N LYS A 186 -10.12 -12.00 3.67
CA LYS A 186 -10.88 -10.92 3.05
C LYS A 186 -9.97 -9.73 2.83
N ILE A 187 -10.14 -9.03 1.72
CA ILE A 187 -9.39 -7.81 1.45
C ILE A 187 -10.30 -6.60 1.39
N LYS A 188 -9.76 -5.44 1.76
CA LYS A 188 -10.41 -4.15 1.66
C LYS A 188 -9.52 -3.18 0.92
N VAL A 189 -10.11 -2.40 0.02
CA VAL A 189 -9.38 -1.50 -0.88
C VAL A 189 -9.95 -0.09 -0.78
N ARG A 190 -9.05 0.89 -0.78
CA ARG A 190 -9.32 2.30 -1.02
C ARG A 190 -8.27 2.86 -1.96
N ILE A 191 -8.60 3.90 -2.70
CA ILE A 191 -7.64 4.68 -3.48
C ILE A 191 -7.64 6.14 -3.06
N ALA A 192 -6.54 6.84 -3.35
CA ALA A 192 -6.44 8.28 -3.22
C ALA A 192 -6.11 8.93 -4.56
N ASP A 193 -6.63 10.13 -4.74
CA ASP A 193 -6.28 11.00 -5.86
C ASP A 193 -5.16 12.00 -5.48
N ARG A 194 -4.83 12.93 -6.38
CA ARG A 194 -3.77 13.95 -6.12
C ARG A 194 -4.24 15.07 -5.19
N SER A 195 -5.53 15.39 -5.23
CA SER A 195 -6.19 16.35 -4.34
C SER A 195 -6.42 15.80 -2.91
N ARG A 196 -6.01 14.55 -2.66
CA ARG A 196 -6.07 13.82 -1.38
C ARG A 196 -7.49 13.37 -1.01
N ASN A 197 -8.41 13.31 -1.96
CA ASN A 197 -9.69 12.66 -1.71
C ASN A 197 -9.47 11.15 -1.67
N ILE A 198 -10.11 10.50 -0.69
CA ILE A 198 -10.06 9.05 -0.49
C ILE A 198 -11.36 8.47 -1.01
N SER A 199 -11.31 7.38 -1.77
CA SER A 199 -12.51 6.73 -2.30
C SER A 199 -13.40 6.12 -1.21
N ASN A 200 -14.60 5.68 -1.60
CA ASN A 200 -15.31 4.66 -0.85
C ASN A 200 -14.43 3.40 -0.66
N GLN A 201 -14.74 2.62 0.36
CA GLN A 201 -14.07 1.34 0.60
C GLN A 201 -14.85 0.23 -0.08
N VAL A 202 -14.13 -0.64 -0.80
CA VAL A 202 -14.68 -1.86 -1.38
C VAL A 202 -13.99 -3.08 -0.77
N GLU A 203 -14.67 -4.22 -0.82
CA GLU A 203 -14.19 -5.45 -0.21
C GLU A 203 -14.46 -6.66 -1.08
N SER A 204 -13.64 -7.69 -0.92
CA SER A 204 -13.88 -8.98 -1.55
C SER A 204 -14.90 -9.81 -0.78
N GLU A 205 -15.47 -10.81 -1.45
CA GLU A 205 -15.98 -11.99 -0.77
C GLU A 205 -14.86 -12.70 0.02
N VAL A 206 -15.22 -13.59 0.94
CA VAL A 206 -14.24 -14.42 1.65
C VAL A 206 -13.64 -15.45 0.69
N PHE A 207 -12.32 -15.60 0.72
CA PHE A 207 -11.59 -16.52 -0.15
C PHE A 207 -10.43 -17.22 0.57
N THR A 208 -9.88 -18.27 -0.03
CA THR A 208 -8.56 -18.83 0.33
C THR A 208 -7.62 -18.62 -0.85
N LEU A 209 -6.30 -18.50 -0.62
CA LEU A 209 -5.33 -18.29 -1.71
C LEU A 209 -5.44 -19.39 -2.79
N ARG A 210 -5.58 -20.65 -2.37
CA ARG A 210 -5.78 -21.79 -3.27
C ARG A 210 -7.11 -21.73 -4.02
N GLY A 211 -8.18 -21.24 -3.39
CA GLY A 211 -9.50 -21.13 -4.01
C GLY A 211 -9.59 -20.11 -5.14
N ILE A 212 -8.69 -19.12 -5.15
CA ILE A 212 -8.59 -18.08 -6.20
C ILE A 212 -7.32 -18.22 -7.03
N GLN A 213 -6.62 -19.35 -6.91
CA GLN A 213 -5.38 -19.60 -7.63
C GLN A 213 -5.67 -19.77 -9.12
N THR A 214 -4.95 -19.03 -9.96
CA THR A 214 -5.00 -19.18 -11.41
C THR A 214 -3.70 -19.80 -11.90
N ASN A 215 -3.81 -20.80 -12.79
CA ASN A 215 -2.65 -21.33 -13.51
C ASN A 215 -2.06 -20.22 -14.41
N ARG A 216 -0.73 -20.19 -14.49
CA ARG A 216 0.00 -19.22 -15.30
C ARG A 216 -0.20 -19.46 -16.80
#